data_AF-A0A371CM23-F1
#
_entry.id   AF-A0A371CM23-F1
#
_cell.length_a   1.000
_cell.length_b   1.000
_cell.length_c   1.000
_cell.angle_alpha   90.00
_cell.angle_beta   90.00
_cell.angle_gamma   90.00
#
_symmetry.space_group_name_H-M   'P 1'
#
loop_
_entity.id
_entity.type
_entity.pdbx_description
1 polymer ?
#
loop_
_entity_poly.entity_id
_entity_poly.type
_entity_poly.pdbx_seq_one_letter_code
_entity_poly.pdbx_strand_id
1 'polypeptide(L)'
;MSRTALGAWISHPSSFVAISRFSSTQSLMIFRCAFPSFGALRRILTSLPSLTILRLDDPLWPDPAVDLSPRLSHGASIVRRPVLLVLSVSWSSDPSNRRRAQQFINWLSQTATLSSLVDLRVSERGAQVSCMATFGPSLVRFGRCVRRLDIEVGESRDSELERFLYSLTSLEALHLRFDSFRLQPNTWVQVGRLVYTLPRRTQLLELHISVDYFGRPELSIFDGFDAVDAALQPELFKALQAVKLDIKYIPNPTDREEGQALTEPMMAVIKTKFPELFARNIIEVSLHPPPVPMRLMSSLEPTLAPRFP
;
A
#
# COMPACT_ATOMS: atom_id res chain seq x y z
N MET A 1 17.28 -7.34 -19.31
CA MET A 1 17.91 -6.00 -19.31
C MET A 1 18.44 -5.70 -17.91
N SER A 2 19.74 -5.48 -17.78
CA SER A 2 20.41 -5.29 -16.49
C SER A 2 20.05 -3.94 -15.85
N ARG A 3 19.95 -3.92 -14.51
CA ARG A 3 19.68 -2.72 -13.69
C ARG A 3 20.60 -1.51 -14.00
N THR A 4 21.78 -1.77 -14.54
CA THR A 4 22.76 -0.74 -14.93
C THR A 4 22.35 0.05 -16.18
N ALA A 5 21.64 -0.57 -17.12
CA ALA A 5 21.22 0.10 -18.36
C ALA A 5 20.14 1.16 -18.09
N LEU A 6 19.10 0.88 -17.32
CA LEU A 6 18.05 1.86 -17.00
C LEU A 6 18.55 3.04 -16.14
N GLY A 7 19.50 2.80 -15.24
CA GLY A 7 20.14 3.86 -14.44
C GLY A 7 20.98 4.83 -15.27
N ALA A 8 21.71 4.33 -16.27
CA ALA A 8 22.48 5.16 -17.19
C ALA A 8 21.56 6.07 -18.04
N TRP A 9 20.41 5.54 -18.47
CA TRP A 9 19.44 6.27 -19.29
C TRP A 9 18.66 7.36 -18.56
N ILE A 10 18.55 7.34 -17.23
CA ILE A 10 17.87 8.40 -16.44
C ILE A 10 18.84 9.51 -16.02
N SER A 11 20.15 9.21 -16.06
CA SER A 11 21.22 10.12 -15.65
C SER A 11 21.54 11.20 -16.69
N HIS A 12 21.14 11.00 -17.95
CA HIS A 12 21.47 11.93 -19.03
C HIS A 12 20.48 13.11 -19.07
N PRO A 13 20.91 14.36 -19.31
CA PRO A 13 19.98 15.49 -19.44
C PRO A 13 18.96 15.31 -20.57
N SER A 14 19.24 14.56 -21.62
CA SER A 14 18.25 14.37 -22.71
C SER A 14 17.09 13.42 -22.37
N SER A 15 17.16 12.69 -21.26
CA SER A 15 16.15 11.68 -20.89
C SER A 15 14.77 12.29 -20.69
N PHE A 16 14.68 13.48 -20.09
CA PHE A 16 13.41 14.17 -19.91
C PHE A 16 12.83 14.70 -21.23
N VAL A 17 13.69 15.02 -22.21
CA VAL A 17 13.27 15.41 -23.56
C VAL A 17 12.74 14.22 -24.34
N ALA A 18 13.31 13.03 -24.13
CA ALA A 18 12.76 11.81 -24.70
C ALA A 18 11.40 11.47 -24.07
N ILE A 19 11.28 11.60 -22.75
CA ILE A 19 10.05 11.27 -22.02
C ILE A 19 8.91 12.25 -22.36
N SER A 20 9.20 13.54 -22.57
CA SER A 20 8.18 14.53 -22.93
C SER A 20 7.50 14.25 -24.28
N ARG A 21 8.08 13.40 -25.13
CA ARG A 21 7.47 12.97 -26.40
C ARG A 21 6.27 12.04 -26.18
N PHE A 22 6.16 11.40 -25.02
CA PHE A 22 5.03 10.53 -24.70
C PHE A 22 3.86 11.33 -24.10
N SER A 23 3.30 12.24 -24.90
CA SER A 23 2.23 13.15 -24.48
C SER A 23 0.92 12.44 -24.10
N SER A 24 0.69 11.22 -24.61
CA SER A 24 -0.50 10.40 -24.33
C SER A 24 -0.33 9.43 -23.16
N THR A 25 0.85 9.37 -22.53
CA THR A 25 1.07 8.42 -21.42
C THR A 25 0.25 8.82 -20.20
N GLN A 26 -0.70 7.97 -19.85
CA GLN A 26 -1.57 8.13 -18.68
C GLN A 26 -1.07 7.39 -17.44
N SER A 27 -0.27 6.33 -17.64
CA SER A 27 0.22 5.47 -16.57
C SER A 27 1.73 5.37 -16.60
N LEU A 28 2.36 5.59 -15.45
CA LEU A 28 3.79 5.42 -15.26
C LEU A 28 4.06 4.55 -14.03
N MET A 29 4.90 3.53 -14.21
CA MET A 29 5.42 2.72 -13.12
C MET A 29 6.95 2.86 -13.06
N ILE A 30 7.45 3.22 -11.89
CA ILE A 30 8.88 3.32 -11.60
C ILE A 30 9.17 2.35 -10.48
N PHE A 31 10.06 1.39 -10.74
CA PHE A 31 10.39 0.31 -9.81
C PHE A 31 11.89 0.28 -9.58
N ARG A 32 12.31 0.57 -8.34
CA ARG A 32 13.71 0.49 -7.87
C ARG A 32 14.68 1.23 -8.79
N CYS A 33 14.28 2.41 -9.26
CA CYS A 33 15.10 3.26 -10.11
C CYS A 33 15.88 4.29 -9.28
N ALA A 34 17.14 4.51 -9.63
CA ALA A 34 17.95 5.57 -9.07
C ALA A 34 17.90 6.82 -9.95
N PHE A 35 17.65 7.97 -9.33
CA PHE A 35 17.65 9.28 -9.96
C PHE A 35 18.84 10.09 -9.45
N PRO A 36 19.49 10.90 -10.30
CA PRO A 36 20.60 11.74 -9.89
C PRO A 36 20.19 12.84 -8.90
N SER A 37 18.90 13.22 -8.87
CA SER A 37 18.33 14.14 -7.89
C SER A 37 16.80 13.98 -7.83
N PHE A 38 16.19 14.47 -6.75
CA PHE A 38 14.73 14.61 -6.69
C PHE A 38 14.19 15.52 -7.82
N GLY A 39 14.96 16.53 -8.23
CA GLY A 39 14.62 17.39 -9.36
C GLY A 39 14.48 16.63 -10.69
N ALA A 40 15.29 15.58 -10.91
CA ALA A 40 15.18 14.75 -12.11
C ALA A 40 13.85 13.99 -12.15
N LEU A 41 13.46 13.35 -11.04
CA LEU A 41 12.16 12.70 -10.92
C LEU A 41 11.01 13.69 -11.16
N ARG A 42 11.04 14.88 -10.53
CA ARG A 42 10.01 15.90 -10.73
C ARG A 42 9.88 16.29 -12.19
N ARG A 43 11.00 16.56 -12.89
CA ARG A 43 10.99 16.93 -14.31
C ARG A 43 10.32 15.86 -15.17
N ILE A 44 10.65 14.58 -14.94
CA ILE A 44 10.03 13.44 -15.62
C ILE A 44 8.52 13.47 -15.42
N LEU A 45 8.05 13.55 -14.17
CA LEU A 45 6.62 13.56 -13.86
C LEU A 45 5.90 14.79 -14.44
N THR A 46 6.52 15.96 -14.41
CA THR A 46 5.94 17.19 -14.98
C THR A 46 5.95 17.20 -16.51
N SER A 47 6.84 16.44 -17.14
CA SER A 47 6.96 16.35 -18.60
C SER A 47 5.90 15.46 -19.25
N LEU A 48 5.13 14.71 -18.45
CA LEU A 48 4.07 13.82 -18.90
C LEU A 48 2.71 14.49 -18.67
N PRO A 49 2.16 15.21 -19.66
CA PRO A 49 1.00 16.05 -19.45
C PRO A 49 -0.29 15.26 -19.18
N SER A 50 -0.39 14.03 -19.67
CA SER A 50 -1.58 13.19 -19.52
C SER A 50 -1.49 12.20 -18.36
N LEU A 51 -0.41 12.27 -17.55
CA LEU A 51 -0.18 11.32 -16.46
C LEU A 51 -1.24 11.46 -15.37
N THR A 52 -2.03 10.40 -15.17
CA THR A 52 -3.08 10.31 -14.16
C THR A 52 -2.84 9.15 -13.19
N ILE A 53 -2.06 8.14 -13.57
CA ILE A 53 -1.75 6.96 -12.75
C ILE A 53 -0.25 6.89 -12.52
N LEU A 54 0.17 6.94 -11.25
CA LEU A 54 1.57 6.81 -10.88
C LEU A 54 1.76 5.67 -9.88
N ARG A 55 2.70 4.79 -10.19
CA ARG A 55 3.16 3.74 -9.27
C ARG A 55 4.66 3.90 -9.02
N LEU A 56 5.03 4.15 -7.77
CA LEU A 56 6.41 4.29 -7.33
C LEU A 56 6.72 3.19 -6.31
N ASP A 57 7.73 2.38 -6.60
CA ASP A 57 8.22 1.36 -5.67
C ASP A 57 9.73 1.53 -5.46
N ASP A 58 10.10 1.92 -4.24
CA ASP A 58 11.47 2.16 -3.78
C ASP A 58 12.34 2.99 -4.76
N PRO A 59 11.90 4.17 -5.24
CA PRO A 59 12.77 5.03 -6.02
C PRO A 59 13.84 5.66 -5.12
N LEU A 60 15.05 5.82 -5.67
CA LEU A 60 16.22 6.30 -4.95
C LEU A 60 16.72 7.62 -5.54
N TRP A 61 17.16 8.54 -4.68
CA TRP A 61 17.92 9.74 -5.05
C TRP A 61 18.81 10.16 -3.88
N PRO A 62 19.77 11.10 -4.06
CA PRO A 62 20.58 11.59 -2.96
C PRO A 62 19.74 12.01 -1.75
N ASP A 63 20.22 11.68 -0.55
CA ASP A 63 19.49 11.89 0.70
C ASP A 63 19.15 13.39 0.86
N PRO A 64 17.88 13.77 1.08
CA PRO A 64 17.55 15.16 1.36
C PRO A 64 18.24 15.63 2.65
N ALA A 65 18.71 16.87 2.65
CA ALA A 65 19.25 17.50 3.86
C ALA A 65 18.19 17.50 4.98
N VAL A 66 18.66 17.40 6.23
CA VAL A 66 17.82 17.30 7.45
C VAL A 66 16.86 18.49 7.56
N ASP A 67 17.27 19.66 7.08
CA ASP A 67 16.41 20.84 6.97
C ASP A 67 15.58 20.77 5.69
N LEU A 68 14.41 20.14 5.77
CA LEU A 68 13.36 20.23 4.75
C LEU A 68 12.76 21.65 4.75
N SER A 69 13.57 22.66 4.41
CA SER A 69 13.11 24.02 4.22
C SER A 69 12.06 24.05 3.11
N PRO A 70 10.91 24.74 3.30
CA PRO A 70 9.80 24.78 2.34
C PRO A 70 10.10 25.58 1.07
N ARG A 71 11.36 25.94 0.83
CA ARG A 71 11.78 26.80 -0.28
C ARG A 71 12.03 25.98 -1.54
N LEU A 72 10.93 25.58 -2.19
CA LEU A 72 10.92 25.33 -3.63
C LEU A 72 11.01 26.68 -4.38
N SER A 73 12.03 27.48 -4.11
CA SER A 73 12.25 28.75 -4.79
C SER A 73 13.32 28.59 -5.86
N HIS A 74 13.01 27.84 -6.92
CA HIS A 74 13.65 28.01 -8.22
C HIS A 74 12.55 28.10 -9.29
N GLY A 75 12.15 29.36 -9.54
CA GLY A 75 11.89 29.91 -10.88
C GLY A 75 10.87 29.22 -11.77
N ALA A 76 9.76 29.92 -11.99
CA ALA A 76 8.90 29.84 -13.19
C ALA A 76 8.29 28.47 -13.53
N SER A 77 7.08 28.20 -13.02
CA SER A 77 6.01 27.68 -13.88
C SER A 77 4.66 27.80 -13.19
N ILE A 78 3.74 28.46 -13.88
CA ILE A 78 2.31 28.66 -13.54
C ILE A 78 1.52 27.34 -13.70
N VAL A 79 2.19 26.19 -13.84
CA VAL A 79 1.57 24.90 -14.12
C VAL A 79 2.00 23.88 -13.07
N ARG A 80 1.30 23.81 -11.93
CA ARG A 80 1.59 22.86 -10.84
C ARG A 80 1.07 21.44 -11.16
N ARG A 81 1.64 20.82 -12.20
CA ARG A 81 1.51 19.39 -12.53
C ARG A 81 2.39 18.55 -11.56
N PRO A 82 2.09 17.26 -11.35
CA PRO A 82 1.07 16.43 -12.01
C PRO A 82 -0.35 16.57 -11.43
N VAL A 83 -1.34 15.99 -12.15
CA VAL A 83 -2.76 15.90 -11.76
C VAL A 83 -3.13 14.42 -11.70
N LEU A 84 -2.69 13.73 -10.65
CA LEU A 84 -2.91 12.29 -10.53
C LEU A 84 -4.32 11.98 -10.02
N LEU A 85 -4.91 10.92 -10.57
CA LEU A 85 -6.14 10.29 -10.10
C LEU A 85 -5.82 9.07 -9.22
N VAL A 86 -4.74 8.36 -9.53
CA VAL A 86 -4.30 7.14 -8.84
C VAL A 86 -2.83 7.27 -8.45
N LEU A 87 -2.54 7.06 -7.17
CA LEU A 87 -1.17 7.06 -6.64
C LEU A 87 -0.94 5.77 -5.86
N SER A 88 0.07 5.00 -6.24
CA SER A 88 0.58 3.88 -5.46
C SER A 88 2.03 4.11 -5.10
N VAL A 89 2.34 4.12 -3.81
CA VAL A 89 3.66 4.43 -3.28
C VAL A 89 4.10 3.36 -2.28
N SER A 90 5.33 2.87 -2.45
CA SER A 90 5.96 1.89 -1.58
C SER A 90 7.42 2.28 -1.33
N TRP A 91 7.79 2.39 -0.06
CA TRP A 91 9.15 2.73 0.38
C TRP A 91 9.56 1.84 1.56
N SER A 92 10.85 1.53 1.65
CA SER A 92 11.41 0.96 2.87
C SER A 92 11.45 1.95 4.04
N SER A 93 11.43 1.43 5.26
CA SER A 93 11.37 2.24 6.50
C SER A 93 12.70 2.75 7.04
N ASP A 94 13.82 2.50 6.35
CA ASP A 94 15.09 3.09 6.76
C ASP A 94 15.02 4.63 6.75
N PRO A 95 15.77 5.31 7.63
CA PRO A 95 15.68 6.76 7.80
C PRO A 95 15.84 7.57 6.51
N SER A 96 16.73 7.17 5.60
CA SER A 96 16.95 7.90 4.35
C SER A 96 15.77 7.76 3.40
N ASN A 97 15.19 6.56 3.28
CA ASN A 97 13.99 6.35 2.47
C ASN A 97 12.75 7.03 3.03
N ARG A 98 12.60 7.12 4.35
CA ARG A 98 11.55 7.95 4.97
C ARG A 98 11.66 9.42 4.57
N ARG A 99 12.85 10.01 4.64
CA ARG A 99 13.01 11.41 4.22
C ARG A 99 12.70 11.63 2.74
N ARG A 100 13.05 10.67 1.86
CA ARG A 100 12.70 10.71 0.43
C ARG A 100 11.19 10.62 0.22
N ALA A 101 10.52 9.68 0.88
CA ALA A 101 9.07 9.53 0.82
C ALA A 101 8.37 10.81 1.28
N GLN A 102 8.76 11.39 2.42
CA GLN A 102 8.22 12.65 2.93
C GLN A 102 8.47 13.82 1.97
N GLN A 103 9.68 13.93 1.38
CA GLN A 103 9.98 14.95 0.37
C GLN A 103 9.06 14.82 -0.85
N PHE A 104 8.82 13.59 -1.31
CA PHE A 104 7.94 13.32 -2.45
C PHE A 104 6.48 13.68 -2.15
N ILE A 105 5.93 13.21 -1.01
CA ILE A 105 4.54 13.49 -0.60
C ILE A 105 4.33 14.98 -0.35
N ASN A 106 5.28 15.67 0.29
CA ASN A 106 5.20 17.12 0.51
C ASN A 106 5.15 17.88 -0.82
N TRP A 107 6.03 17.56 -1.76
CA TRP A 107 6.00 18.16 -3.10
C TRP A 107 4.68 17.89 -3.82
N LEU A 108 4.21 16.63 -3.82
CA LEU A 108 2.97 16.25 -4.51
C LEU A 108 1.75 16.97 -3.93
N SER A 109 1.73 17.21 -2.61
CA SER A 109 0.67 17.97 -1.93
C SER A 109 0.56 19.44 -2.36
N GLN A 110 1.57 19.95 -3.09
CA GLN A 110 1.58 21.31 -3.62
C GLN A 110 1.09 21.39 -5.08
N THR A 111 0.71 20.26 -5.68
CA THR A 111 0.25 20.14 -7.07
C THR A 111 -1.27 19.94 -7.14
N ALA A 112 -1.84 20.01 -8.35
CA ALA A 112 -3.27 19.74 -8.55
C ALA A 112 -3.69 18.30 -8.17
N THR A 113 -2.72 17.38 -8.01
CA THR A 113 -2.95 16.05 -7.44
C THR A 113 -3.67 16.10 -6.10
N LEU A 114 -3.42 17.12 -5.28
CA LEU A 114 -4.06 17.29 -3.97
C LEU A 114 -5.59 17.20 -4.05
N SER A 115 -6.17 17.79 -5.08
CA SER A 115 -7.63 17.86 -5.29
C SER A 115 -8.16 16.83 -6.27
N SER A 116 -7.29 16.16 -7.04
CA SER A 116 -7.71 15.18 -8.06
C SER A 116 -7.52 13.74 -7.62
N LEU A 117 -6.77 13.46 -6.56
CA LEU A 117 -6.45 12.10 -6.16
C LEU A 117 -7.70 11.38 -5.63
N VAL A 118 -8.06 10.27 -6.28
CA VAL A 118 -9.24 9.45 -5.96
C VAL A 118 -8.84 8.11 -5.36
N ASP A 119 -7.74 7.53 -5.81
CA ASP A 119 -7.25 6.24 -5.37
C ASP A 119 -5.82 6.38 -4.85
N LEU A 120 -5.63 6.00 -3.59
CA LEU A 120 -4.37 6.11 -2.89
C LEU A 120 -4.00 4.76 -2.28
N ARG A 121 -2.83 4.26 -2.68
CA ARG A 121 -2.19 3.09 -2.10
C ARG A 121 -0.87 3.48 -1.47
N VAL A 122 -0.70 3.13 -0.20
CA VAL A 122 0.49 3.43 0.59
C VAL A 122 0.97 2.15 1.26
N SER A 123 2.22 1.78 0.99
CA SER A 123 2.87 0.64 1.62
C SER A 123 4.22 1.03 2.20
N GLU A 124 4.58 0.38 3.28
CA GLU A 124 5.91 0.41 3.87
C GLU A 124 6.59 -0.95 3.64
N ARG A 125 7.91 -0.98 3.55
CA ARG A 125 8.67 -2.24 3.56
C ARG A 125 9.62 -2.24 4.73
N GLY A 126 9.40 -3.11 5.69
CA GLY A 126 10.29 -3.23 6.84
C GLY A 126 9.52 -3.70 8.06
N ALA A 127 10.22 -3.86 9.17
CA ALA A 127 9.68 -4.65 10.27
C ALA A 127 8.78 -3.87 11.24
N GLN A 128 8.90 -2.54 11.38
CA GLN A 128 8.42 -1.89 12.61
C GLN A 128 7.87 -0.46 12.52
N VAL A 129 7.73 0.17 11.35
CA VAL A 129 7.42 1.62 11.28
C VAL A 129 6.11 1.88 10.55
N SER A 130 5.16 2.56 11.18
CA SER A 130 3.89 2.92 10.53
C SER A 130 4.09 3.68 9.21
N CYS A 131 3.17 3.48 8.24
CA CYS A 131 3.07 4.29 7.03
C CYS A 131 3.13 5.80 7.32
N MET A 132 2.52 6.27 8.41
CA MET A 132 2.53 7.70 8.73
C MET A 132 3.94 8.21 9.06
N ALA A 133 4.75 7.42 9.75
CA ALA A 133 6.14 7.76 10.02
C ALA A 133 6.99 7.75 8.73
N THR A 134 6.64 6.94 7.73
CA THR A 134 7.34 6.89 6.44
C THR A 134 6.94 8.03 5.50
N PHE A 135 5.66 8.33 5.36
CA PHE A 135 5.14 9.30 4.39
C PHE A 135 4.90 10.69 4.96
N GLY A 136 4.84 10.81 6.30
CA GLY A 136 4.74 12.05 7.03
C GLY A 136 3.36 12.72 7.00
N PRO A 137 3.21 13.85 7.72
CA PRO A 137 1.92 14.50 7.94
C PRO A 137 1.32 15.12 6.68
N SER A 138 2.12 15.32 5.62
CA SER A 138 1.62 15.84 4.34
C SER A 138 0.63 14.89 3.67
N LEU A 139 0.66 13.60 4.00
CA LEU A 139 -0.29 12.61 3.49
C LEU A 139 -1.75 12.94 3.86
N VAL A 140 -1.96 13.54 5.05
CA VAL A 140 -3.29 13.94 5.54
C VAL A 140 -4.00 14.91 4.60
N ARG A 141 -3.23 15.70 3.83
CA ARG A 141 -3.80 16.70 2.93
C ARG A 141 -4.62 16.08 1.79
N PHE A 142 -4.31 14.85 1.38
CA PHE A 142 -5.01 14.17 0.29
C PHE A 142 -6.39 13.63 0.70
N GLY A 143 -6.71 13.57 1.99
CA GLY A 143 -7.85 12.78 2.47
C GLY A 143 -9.21 13.20 1.92
N ARG A 144 -9.40 14.47 1.59
CA ARG A 144 -10.72 15.00 1.17
C ARG A 144 -11.28 14.34 -0.10
N CYS A 145 -10.43 13.98 -1.05
CA CYS A 145 -10.84 13.50 -2.38
C CYS A 145 -10.68 11.99 -2.54
N VAL A 146 -9.91 11.35 -1.67
CA VAL A 146 -9.63 9.91 -1.73
C VAL A 146 -10.93 9.13 -1.46
N ARG A 147 -11.30 8.31 -2.44
CA ARG A 147 -12.44 7.38 -2.40
C ARG A 147 -12.02 5.95 -2.16
N ARG A 148 -10.82 5.57 -2.60
CA ARG A 148 -10.23 4.25 -2.33
C ARG A 148 -8.90 4.42 -1.64
N LEU A 149 -8.78 3.82 -0.46
CA LEU A 149 -7.54 3.79 0.31
C LEU A 149 -7.09 2.35 0.49
N ASP A 150 -5.88 2.04 0.07
CA ASP A 150 -5.13 0.84 0.44
C ASP A 150 -3.95 1.27 1.31
N ILE A 151 -3.93 0.84 2.56
CA ILE A 151 -2.89 1.21 3.52
C ILE A 151 -2.44 0.03 4.36
N GLU A 152 -1.13 -0.02 4.60
CA GLU A 152 -0.53 -0.95 5.53
C GLU A 152 -0.57 -0.40 6.97
N VAL A 153 -1.01 -1.24 7.90
CA VAL A 153 -1.22 -0.88 9.30
C VAL A 153 -0.11 -1.51 10.16
N GLY A 154 0.54 -0.69 10.99
CA GLY A 154 1.58 -1.12 11.93
C GLY A 154 1.05 -1.61 13.28
N GLU A 155 1.95 -2.13 14.12
CA GLU A 155 1.65 -2.74 15.44
C GLU A 155 1.11 -1.77 16.51
N SER A 156 1.46 -0.49 16.41
CA SER A 156 1.22 0.47 17.49
C SER A 156 -0.01 1.34 17.25
N ARG A 157 -0.58 1.87 18.34
CA ARG A 157 -1.64 2.88 18.31
C ARG A 157 -1.14 4.13 17.60
N ASP A 158 -1.31 4.17 16.30
CA ASP A 158 -0.89 5.28 15.48
C ASP A 158 -1.96 6.38 15.44
N SER A 159 -1.81 7.34 16.35
CA SER A 159 -2.65 8.54 16.38
C SER A 159 -2.57 9.37 15.10
N GLU A 160 -1.48 9.29 14.33
CA GLU A 160 -1.36 9.97 13.05
C GLU A 160 -2.19 9.27 11.97
N LEU A 161 -2.24 7.93 12.01
CA LEU A 161 -3.08 7.14 11.10
C LEU A 161 -4.56 7.45 11.37
N GLU A 162 -4.96 7.50 12.64
CA GLU A 162 -6.32 7.90 13.02
C GLU A 162 -6.67 9.31 12.50
N ARG A 163 -5.76 10.28 12.66
CA ARG A 163 -5.92 11.63 12.11
C ARG A 163 -6.04 11.62 10.59
N PHE A 164 -5.28 10.77 9.91
CA PHE A 164 -5.39 10.60 8.47
C PHE A 164 -6.75 10.01 8.08
N LEU A 165 -7.19 8.94 8.72
CA LEU A 165 -8.50 8.33 8.47
C LEU A 165 -9.65 9.32 8.72
N TYR A 166 -9.53 10.16 9.75
CA TYR A 166 -10.51 11.22 10.04
C TYR A 166 -10.61 12.27 8.92
N SER A 167 -9.57 12.44 8.11
CA SER A 167 -9.56 13.36 6.97
C SER A 167 -10.27 12.81 5.72
N LEU A 168 -10.60 11.51 5.69
CA LEU A 168 -11.16 10.80 4.53
C LEU A 168 -12.68 11.01 4.39
N THR A 169 -13.07 12.20 3.95
CA THR A 169 -14.49 12.61 3.87
C THR A 169 -15.25 12.08 2.65
N SER A 170 -14.59 11.35 1.75
CA SER A 170 -15.20 10.79 0.53
C SER A 170 -14.89 9.32 0.33
N LEU A 171 -14.46 8.63 1.38
CA LEU A 171 -14.06 7.23 1.31
C LEU A 171 -15.24 6.31 1.01
N GLU A 172 -15.11 5.51 -0.05
CA GLU A 172 -16.06 4.49 -0.48
C GLU A 172 -15.49 3.08 -0.27
N ALA A 173 -14.17 2.90 -0.42
CA ALA A 173 -13.50 1.61 -0.18
C ALA A 173 -12.25 1.78 0.69
N LEU A 174 -12.14 0.92 1.71
CA LEU A 174 -10.99 0.87 2.60
C LEU A 174 -10.36 -0.51 2.57
N HIS A 175 -9.07 -0.59 2.25
CA HIS A 175 -8.26 -1.79 2.34
C HIS A 175 -7.16 -1.61 3.39
N LEU A 176 -7.23 -2.43 4.45
CA LEU A 176 -6.25 -2.48 5.52
C LEU A 176 -5.38 -3.73 5.34
N ARG A 177 -4.06 -3.54 5.23
CA ARG A 177 -3.09 -4.63 5.11
C ARG A 177 -2.29 -4.80 6.41
N PHE A 178 -2.19 -6.03 6.87
CA PHE A 178 -1.44 -6.41 8.06
C PHE A 178 -0.38 -7.45 7.73
N ASP A 179 0.82 -7.25 8.22
CA ASP A 179 1.89 -8.26 8.23
C ASP A 179 1.77 -9.11 9.51
N SER A 180 1.94 -10.42 9.41
CA SER A 180 1.73 -11.33 10.54
C SER A 180 2.70 -11.25 11.68
N PHE A 181 3.92 -10.77 11.46
CA PHE A 181 4.82 -10.45 12.57
C PHE A 181 4.20 -9.44 13.54
N ARG A 182 3.20 -8.68 13.05
CA ARG A 182 2.60 -7.53 13.70
C ARG A 182 1.22 -7.80 14.32
N LEU A 183 0.75 -9.04 14.28
CA LEU A 183 -0.58 -9.39 14.76
C LEU A 183 -0.53 -9.80 16.22
N GLN A 184 -1.27 -9.04 17.02
CA GLN A 184 -1.54 -9.33 18.41
C GLN A 184 -3.06 -9.44 18.57
N PRO A 185 -3.58 -10.10 19.63
CA PRO A 185 -5.03 -10.17 19.84
C PRO A 185 -5.72 -8.80 19.88
N ASN A 186 -5.00 -7.75 20.29
CA ASN A 186 -5.50 -6.37 20.30
C ASN A 186 -5.56 -5.72 18.89
N THR A 187 -4.99 -6.32 17.85
CA THR A 187 -4.99 -5.77 16.49
C THR A 187 -6.42 -5.67 15.93
N TRP A 188 -7.30 -6.61 16.26
CA TRP A 188 -8.69 -6.58 15.81
C TRP A 188 -9.51 -5.48 16.49
N VAL A 189 -9.21 -5.20 17.76
CA VAL A 189 -9.74 -4.03 18.47
C VAL A 189 -9.26 -2.74 17.80
N GLN A 190 -8.01 -2.70 17.35
CA GLN A 190 -7.47 -1.57 16.57
C GLN A 190 -8.18 -1.43 15.22
N VAL A 191 -8.44 -2.51 14.48
CA VAL A 191 -9.22 -2.48 13.23
C VAL A 191 -10.59 -1.86 13.48
N GLY A 192 -11.33 -2.36 14.48
CA GLY A 192 -12.64 -1.82 14.84
C GLY A 192 -12.58 -0.32 15.15
N ARG A 193 -11.56 0.11 15.91
CA ARG A 193 -11.34 1.54 16.22
C ARG A 193 -11.01 2.39 14.98
N LEU A 194 -10.15 1.90 14.09
CA LEU A 194 -9.78 2.60 12.85
C LEU A 194 -11.00 2.81 11.96
N VAL A 195 -11.80 1.76 11.79
CA VAL A 195 -13.05 1.80 11.02
C VAL A 195 -14.07 2.75 11.68
N TYR A 196 -14.15 2.75 13.01
CA TYR A 196 -15.02 3.67 13.76
C TYR A 196 -14.61 5.14 13.61
N THR A 197 -13.32 5.42 13.37
CA THR A 197 -12.75 6.77 13.24
C THR A 197 -13.15 7.47 11.92
N LEU A 198 -13.71 6.74 10.96
CA LEU A 198 -14.10 7.30 9.67
C LEU A 198 -15.20 8.37 9.84
N PRO A 199 -15.08 9.54 9.19
CA PRO A 199 -16.02 10.66 9.38
C PRO A 199 -17.39 10.42 8.72
N ARG A 200 -17.45 9.63 7.65
CA ARG A 200 -18.68 9.34 6.88
C ARG A 200 -18.90 7.85 6.67
N ARG A 201 -18.96 7.09 7.76
CA ARG A 201 -19.15 5.62 7.79
C ARG A 201 -20.33 5.13 6.95
N THR A 202 -21.39 5.93 6.84
CA THR A 202 -22.58 5.59 6.05
C THR A 202 -22.34 5.56 4.54
N GLN A 203 -21.18 6.03 4.04
CA GLN A 203 -20.81 6.03 2.63
C GLN A 203 -19.83 4.91 2.27
N LEU A 204 -19.25 4.23 3.26
CA LEU A 204 -18.33 3.12 3.02
C LEU A 204 -19.10 1.96 2.37
N LEU A 205 -18.68 1.56 1.17
CA LEU A 205 -19.25 0.48 0.38
C LEU A 205 -18.51 -0.84 0.62
N GLU A 206 -17.18 -0.76 0.71
CA GLU A 206 -16.31 -1.93 0.78
C GLU A 206 -15.27 -1.77 1.90
N LEU A 207 -15.14 -2.80 2.73
CA LEU A 207 -14.04 -2.96 3.67
C LEU A 207 -13.27 -4.23 3.31
N HIS A 208 -11.99 -4.10 3.05
CA HIS A 208 -11.08 -5.22 2.81
C HIS A 208 -10.04 -5.24 3.93
N ILE A 209 -9.92 -6.38 4.60
CA ILE A 209 -8.88 -6.64 5.58
C ILE A 209 -8.07 -7.81 5.02
N SER A 210 -6.78 -7.58 4.78
CA SER A 210 -5.89 -8.65 4.34
C SER A 210 -4.73 -8.83 5.30
N VAL A 211 -4.43 -10.08 5.59
CA VAL A 211 -3.46 -10.48 6.60
C VAL A 211 -2.55 -11.54 6.01
N ASP A 212 -1.25 -11.28 6.00
CA ASP A 212 -0.24 -12.17 5.45
C ASP A 212 0.56 -12.87 6.58
N TYR A 213 0.29 -14.16 6.83
CA TYR A 213 0.89 -15.07 7.81
C TYR A 213 2.13 -15.79 7.32
N PHE A 214 3.21 -15.77 8.10
CA PHE A 214 4.35 -16.67 7.96
C PHE A 214 4.19 -17.85 8.93
N GLY A 215 4.08 -19.07 8.41
CA GLY A 215 3.86 -20.27 9.21
C GLY A 215 2.39 -20.56 9.51
N ARG A 216 2.16 -21.49 10.43
CA ARG A 216 0.82 -21.97 10.79
C ARG A 216 0.12 -20.94 11.69
N PRO A 217 -1.02 -20.37 11.28
CA PRO A 217 -1.79 -19.47 12.13
C PRO A 217 -2.39 -20.24 13.31
N GLU A 218 -2.21 -19.72 14.53
CA GLU A 218 -2.91 -20.21 15.71
C GLU A 218 -4.37 -19.73 15.70
N LEU A 219 -5.29 -20.46 16.34
CA LEU A 219 -6.70 -20.01 16.41
C LEU A 219 -6.88 -18.77 17.31
N SER A 220 -5.96 -18.54 18.26
CA SER A 220 -5.89 -17.38 19.14
C SER A 220 -5.73 -16.06 18.37
N ILE A 221 -5.24 -16.10 17.12
CA ILE A 221 -5.12 -14.90 16.28
C ILE A 221 -6.48 -14.26 16.02
N PHE A 222 -7.56 -15.04 16.14
CA PHE A 222 -8.94 -14.61 15.88
C PHE A 222 -9.60 -13.99 17.11
N ASP A 223 -8.91 -13.96 18.25
CA ASP A 223 -9.41 -13.29 19.45
C ASP A 223 -9.50 -11.78 19.20
N GLY A 224 -10.68 -11.22 19.45
CA GLY A 224 -10.99 -9.81 19.18
C GLY A 224 -11.67 -9.55 17.84
N PHE A 225 -11.90 -10.57 16.99
CA PHE A 225 -12.72 -10.44 15.78
C PHE A 225 -14.13 -9.91 16.07
N ASP A 226 -14.68 -10.30 17.21
CA ASP A 226 -15.95 -9.82 17.75
C ASP A 226 -16.00 -8.28 17.88
N ALA A 227 -14.85 -7.63 18.14
CA ALA A 227 -14.78 -6.17 18.16
C ALA A 227 -14.94 -5.55 16.76
N VAL A 228 -14.55 -6.25 15.70
CA VAL A 228 -14.74 -5.81 14.31
C VAL A 228 -16.19 -6.00 13.88
N ASP A 229 -16.80 -7.15 14.21
CA ASP A 229 -18.24 -7.40 13.99
C ASP A 229 -19.08 -6.31 14.67
N ALA A 230 -18.80 -6.05 15.96
CA ALA A 230 -19.49 -5.05 16.75
C ALA A 230 -19.25 -3.61 16.28
N ALA A 231 -18.10 -3.31 15.65
CA ALA A 231 -17.82 -1.99 15.10
C ALA A 231 -18.60 -1.71 13.82
N LEU A 232 -18.98 -2.73 13.05
CA LEU A 232 -19.61 -2.63 11.73
C LEU A 232 -21.15 -2.63 11.81
N GLN A 233 -21.69 -1.90 12.79
CA GLN A 233 -23.12 -1.80 13.05
C GLN A 233 -23.90 -1.30 11.81
N PRO A 234 -25.01 -1.96 11.42
CA PRO A 234 -25.81 -1.58 10.25
C PRO A 234 -26.25 -0.11 10.25
N GLU A 235 -26.53 0.43 11.43
CA GLU A 235 -27.00 1.81 11.61
C GLU A 235 -25.91 2.84 11.23
N LEU A 236 -24.65 2.48 11.46
CA LEU A 236 -23.47 3.31 11.17
C LEU A 236 -22.93 3.07 9.76
N PHE A 237 -23.08 1.86 9.23
CA PHE A 237 -22.53 1.39 7.94
C PHE A 237 -23.63 0.98 6.96
N LYS A 238 -24.60 1.88 6.74
CA LYS A 238 -25.80 1.61 5.92
C LYS A 238 -25.51 1.23 4.46
N ALA A 239 -24.46 1.78 3.88
CA ALA A 239 -24.09 1.52 2.47
C ALA A 239 -23.08 0.37 2.31
N LEU A 240 -22.62 -0.25 3.41
CA LEU A 240 -21.62 -1.32 3.35
C LEU A 240 -22.21 -2.56 2.70
N GLN A 241 -21.66 -2.92 1.56
CA GLN A 241 -22.10 -4.03 0.71
C GLN A 241 -21.19 -5.25 0.84
N ALA A 242 -19.89 -5.02 1.04
CA ALA A 242 -18.91 -6.10 1.09
C ALA A 242 -17.86 -5.87 2.19
N VAL A 243 -17.61 -6.94 2.94
CA VAL A 243 -16.48 -7.09 3.86
C VAL A 243 -15.66 -8.26 3.37
N LYS A 244 -14.43 -8.02 2.93
CA LYS A 244 -13.51 -9.07 2.48
C LYS A 244 -12.47 -9.30 3.55
N LEU A 245 -12.35 -10.54 4.00
CA LEU A 245 -11.30 -10.96 4.91
C LEU A 245 -10.40 -11.97 4.19
N ASP A 246 -9.21 -11.51 3.79
CA ASP A 246 -8.22 -12.37 3.16
C ASP A 246 -7.14 -12.74 4.18
N ILE A 247 -7.07 -14.01 4.53
CA ILE A 247 -6.02 -14.55 5.38
C ILE A 247 -5.13 -15.43 4.50
N LYS A 248 -3.93 -14.94 4.22
CA LYS A 248 -2.91 -15.69 3.50
C LYS A 248 -1.95 -16.27 4.49
N TYR A 249 -1.58 -17.55 4.38
CA TYR A 249 -0.57 -18.14 5.24
C TYR A 249 0.47 -18.87 4.38
N ILE A 250 1.75 -18.56 4.56
CA ILE A 250 2.85 -19.20 3.87
C ILE A 250 3.19 -20.49 4.64
N PRO A 251 2.81 -21.68 4.16
CA PRO A 251 3.17 -22.92 4.83
C PRO A 251 4.69 -23.08 4.81
N ASN A 252 5.25 -23.64 5.87
CA ASN A 252 6.65 -24.03 5.84
C ASN A 252 6.85 -25.09 4.75
N PRO A 253 8.03 -25.14 4.09
CA PRO A 253 8.31 -26.11 3.04
C PRO A 253 8.14 -27.58 3.47
N THR A 254 8.21 -27.84 4.78
CA THR A 254 8.04 -29.14 5.43
C THR A 254 6.58 -29.56 5.62
N ASP A 255 5.62 -28.64 5.51
CA ASP A 255 4.24 -28.85 5.98
C ASP A 255 3.26 -29.06 4.80
N ARG A 256 3.74 -29.69 3.72
CA ARG A 256 3.07 -29.73 2.40
C ARG A 256 1.69 -30.41 2.35
N GLU A 257 1.30 -31.18 3.36
CA GLU A 257 0.07 -31.99 3.32
C GLU A 257 -1.09 -31.49 4.22
N GLU A 258 -0.87 -30.51 5.10
CA GLU A 258 -1.88 -30.11 6.12
C GLU A 258 -2.67 -28.81 5.83
N GLY A 259 -2.35 -28.06 4.77
CA GLY A 259 -2.95 -26.74 4.52
C GLY A 259 -4.48 -26.75 4.36
N GLN A 260 -5.04 -27.79 3.73
CA GLN A 260 -6.50 -27.91 3.60
C GLN A 260 -7.20 -28.29 4.92
N ALA A 261 -6.56 -29.10 5.77
CA ALA A 261 -7.16 -29.55 7.04
C ALA A 261 -7.36 -28.42 8.06
N LEU A 262 -6.60 -27.33 7.95
CA LEU A 262 -6.70 -26.15 8.82
C LEU A 262 -7.78 -25.16 8.39
N THR A 263 -8.20 -25.21 7.12
CA THR A 263 -9.10 -24.22 6.53
C THR A 263 -10.50 -24.31 7.14
N GLU A 264 -11.02 -25.53 7.36
CA GLU A 264 -12.35 -25.76 7.94
C GLU A 264 -12.46 -25.31 9.41
N PRO A 265 -11.55 -25.70 10.33
CA PRO A 265 -11.56 -25.18 11.70
C PRO A 265 -11.46 -23.65 11.77
N MET A 266 -10.60 -23.03 10.95
CA MET A 266 -10.47 -21.58 10.90
C MET A 266 -11.76 -20.92 10.42
N MET A 267 -12.38 -21.43 9.35
CA MET A 267 -13.64 -20.93 8.84
C MET A 267 -14.76 -21.03 9.88
N ALA A 268 -14.82 -22.12 10.65
CA ALA A 268 -15.80 -22.29 11.73
C ALA A 268 -15.62 -21.25 12.85
N VAL A 269 -14.38 -20.99 13.26
CA VAL A 269 -14.07 -19.94 14.25
C VAL A 269 -14.46 -18.56 13.70
N ILE A 270 -14.10 -18.24 12.46
CA ILE A 270 -14.42 -16.95 11.82
C ILE A 270 -15.94 -16.74 11.76
N LYS A 271 -16.70 -17.76 11.36
CA LYS A 271 -18.18 -17.70 11.36
C LYS A 271 -18.77 -17.44 12.74
N THR A 272 -18.19 -18.04 13.77
CA THR A 272 -18.61 -17.85 15.16
C THR A 272 -18.30 -16.43 15.67
N LYS A 273 -17.23 -15.81 15.15
CA LYS A 273 -16.79 -14.47 15.56
C LYS A 273 -17.42 -13.31 14.77
N PHE A 274 -18.01 -13.59 13.61
CA PHE A 274 -18.72 -12.59 12.77
C PHE A 274 -20.22 -12.89 12.57
N PRO A 275 -20.98 -13.18 13.64
CA PRO A 275 -22.39 -13.57 13.49
C PRO A 275 -23.21 -12.51 12.72
N GLU A 276 -22.99 -11.22 12.98
CA GLU A 276 -23.79 -10.15 12.36
C GLU A 276 -23.46 -9.96 10.88
N LEU A 277 -22.18 -9.98 10.51
CA LEU A 277 -21.78 -9.84 9.11
C LEU A 277 -22.22 -11.04 8.25
N PHE A 278 -22.17 -12.26 8.81
CA PHE A 278 -22.70 -13.45 8.13
C PHE A 278 -24.22 -13.42 8.03
N ALA A 279 -24.93 -13.00 9.08
CA ALA A 279 -26.39 -12.85 9.05
C ALA A 279 -26.85 -11.87 7.96
N ARG A 280 -26.05 -10.85 7.68
CA ARG A 280 -26.28 -9.85 6.61
C ARG A 280 -25.83 -10.31 5.22
N ASN A 281 -25.12 -11.43 5.11
CA ASN A 281 -24.54 -11.95 3.88
C ASN A 281 -23.65 -10.94 3.13
N ILE A 282 -22.83 -10.20 3.87
CA ILE A 282 -21.91 -9.20 3.30
C ILE A 282 -20.43 -9.55 3.49
N ILE A 283 -20.11 -10.64 4.19
CA ILE A 283 -18.74 -11.06 4.44
C ILE A 283 -18.30 -12.18 3.49
N GLU A 284 -17.16 -11.97 2.84
CA GLU A 284 -16.43 -12.95 2.05
C GLU A 284 -15.11 -13.25 2.76
N VAL A 285 -14.83 -14.54 3.00
CA VAL A 285 -13.61 -14.98 3.70
C VAL A 285 -12.79 -15.85 2.75
N SER A 286 -11.57 -15.41 2.46
CA SER A 286 -10.62 -16.14 1.63
C SER A 286 -9.48 -16.67 2.49
N LEU A 287 -9.35 -17.99 2.56
CA LEU A 287 -8.25 -18.68 3.24
C LEU A 287 -7.39 -19.35 2.16
N HIS A 288 -6.21 -18.79 1.89
CA HIS A 288 -5.35 -19.32 0.82
C HIS A 288 -3.90 -19.46 1.26
N PRO A 289 -3.20 -20.54 0.88
CA PRO A 289 -1.75 -20.48 0.80
C PRO A 289 -1.37 -19.43 -0.26
N PRO A 290 -0.30 -18.63 -0.09
CA PRO A 290 0.08 -17.63 -1.09
C PRO A 290 0.29 -18.30 -2.46
N PRO A 291 0.06 -17.59 -3.57
CA PRO A 291 0.50 -18.07 -4.86
C PRO A 291 2.01 -18.34 -4.77
N VAL A 292 2.41 -19.58 -5.08
CA VAL A 292 3.82 -20.00 -5.08
C VAL A 292 4.61 -18.94 -5.87
N PRO A 293 5.60 -18.26 -5.26
CA PRO A 293 6.36 -17.26 -5.99
C PRO A 293 7.01 -17.94 -7.20
N MET A 294 6.72 -17.42 -8.38
CA MET A 294 7.22 -17.87 -9.69
C MET A 294 8.73 -17.56 -9.88
N ARG A 295 9.52 -17.74 -8.83
CA ARG A 295 10.97 -17.57 -8.77
C ARG A 295 11.56 -18.72 -7.97
N LEU A 296 11.66 -19.88 -8.62
CA LEU A 296 12.63 -20.95 -8.33
C LEU A 296 12.55 -22.12 -9.35
N MET A 297 11.84 -21.99 -10.47
CA MET A 297 11.88 -22.97 -11.58
C MET A 297 13.01 -22.73 -12.59
N SER A 298 14.06 -21.97 -12.24
CA SER A 298 15.22 -21.74 -13.12
C SER A 298 16.54 -22.31 -12.57
N SER A 299 16.48 -23.28 -11.65
CA SER A 299 17.68 -23.99 -11.20
C SER A 299 17.35 -25.45 -10.95
N LEU A 300 17.17 -26.21 -12.04
CA LEU A 300 17.33 -27.66 -12.11
C LEU A 300 17.24 -28.06 -13.60
N GLU A 301 18.24 -27.64 -14.38
CA GLU A 301 18.65 -28.45 -15.53
C GLU A 301 19.86 -29.28 -15.08
N PRO A 302 19.83 -30.62 -15.23
CA PRO A 302 21.00 -31.44 -15.00
C PRO A 302 21.99 -31.20 -16.14
N THR A 303 23.21 -30.82 -15.78
CA THR A 303 24.36 -30.68 -16.67
C THR A 303 24.63 -32.02 -17.37
N LEU A 304 24.08 -32.20 -18.57
CA LEU A 304 24.53 -33.23 -19.50
C LEU A 304 25.80 -32.70 -20.18
N ALA A 305 26.94 -33.15 -19.69
CA ALA A 305 28.21 -32.97 -20.38
C ALA A 305 28.18 -33.75 -21.71
N PRO A 306 28.56 -33.16 -22.86
CA PRO A 306 28.74 -33.92 -24.08
C PRO A 306 30.07 -34.67 -23.99
N ARG A 307 30.02 -36.00 -23.99
CA ARG A 307 31.11 -36.83 -24.49
C ARG A 307 31.04 -36.81 -26.00
N PHE A 308 32.10 -36.38 -26.66
CA PHE A 308 32.39 -36.77 -28.04
C PHE A 308 33.84 -37.26 -28.11
N PRO A 309 34.11 -38.20 -29.04
CA PRO A 309 35.34 -38.99 -29.10
C PRO A 309 36.56 -38.17 -29.54
#